data_AF-A0A437UDJ1-F1
#
_entry.id   AF-A0A437UDJ1-F1
#
_cell.length_a   1.000
_cell.length_b   1.000
_cell.length_c   1.000
_cell.angle_alpha   90.00
_cell.angle_beta   90.00
_cell.angle_gamma   90.00
#
_symmetry.space_group_name_H-M   'P 1'
#
loop_
_entity.id
_entity.type
_entity.pdbx_description
1 polymer ?
#
loop_
_entity_poly.entity_id
_entity_poly.type
_entity_poly.pdbx_seq_one_letter_code
_entity_poly.pdbx_strand_id
1 'polypeptide(L)'
;MKIFQILLFFFCCSLNAQQPLEQALELYKQKKYLQAKSLFENILKTDSKNIEAITKLGEIAFYYQNWDYMVRYGEELVTLEPQKADNWFKYGSALAMKAKNSNKLKAFTMIGTIEEAFIKTLTIEPKHIGAHWALIILYCELPKFLGGGQEKASEYAKDLISFSPVDGYLAQGYIAVQFDAYKSAEFWLKKAYQLGHSKITFEKLYDLYVNKIKDYKKAEQLKNDFKK
;
A
#
# COMPACT_ATOMS: atom_id res chain seq x y z
N MET A 1 49.40 27.72 -8.63
CA MET A 1 48.59 27.36 -9.83
C MET A 1 48.29 25.86 -9.98
N LYS A 2 49.16 24.93 -9.56
CA LYS A 2 48.88 23.47 -9.71
C LYS A 2 47.76 22.94 -8.79
N ILE A 3 47.57 23.50 -7.60
CA ILE A 3 46.48 23.11 -6.67
C ILE A 3 45.09 23.55 -7.18
N PHE A 4 45.02 24.69 -7.88
CA PHE A 4 43.77 25.20 -8.45
C PHE A 4 43.29 24.38 -9.67
N GLN A 5 44.24 23.81 -10.43
CA GLN A 5 43.93 22.90 -11.54
C GLN A 5 43.42 21.52 -11.08
N ILE A 6 43.82 21.07 -9.88
CA ILE A 6 43.33 19.81 -9.29
C ILE A 6 41.90 19.98 -8.73
N LEU A 7 41.58 21.16 -8.18
CA LEU A 7 40.23 21.50 -7.73
C LEU A 7 39.22 21.65 -8.88
N LEU A 8 39.66 22.09 -10.07
CA LEU A 8 38.79 22.21 -11.25
C LEU A 8 38.41 20.86 -11.88
N PHE A 9 39.23 19.82 -11.68
CA PHE A 9 38.98 18.48 -12.24
C PHE A 9 38.04 17.65 -11.35
N PHE A 10 37.94 17.98 -10.06
CA PHE A 10 37.03 17.30 -9.12
C PHE A 10 35.57 17.77 -9.23
N PHE A 11 35.31 18.91 -9.87
CA PHE A 11 33.96 19.47 -10.03
C PHE A 11 33.17 18.87 -11.21
N CYS A 12 33.84 18.20 -12.16
CA CYS A 12 33.19 17.72 -13.38
C CYS A 12 32.55 16.33 -13.25
N CYS A 13 32.92 15.53 -12.25
CA CYS A 13 32.40 14.17 -12.10
C CYS A 13 31.00 14.11 -11.46
N SER A 14 30.52 15.20 -10.86
CA SER A 14 29.20 15.22 -10.20
C SER A 14 28.04 15.53 -11.16
N LEU A 15 28.31 16.11 -12.33
CA LEU A 15 27.29 16.61 -13.25
C LEU A 15 26.73 15.56 -14.23
N ASN A 16 27.41 14.41 -14.41
CA ASN A 16 27.01 13.42 -15.41
C ASN A 16 25.93 12.43 -14.96
N ALA A 17 25.73 12.22 -13.65
CA ALA A 17 24.72 11.28 -13.15
C ALA A 17 23.30 11.88 -13.11
N GLN A 18 23.19 13.21 -13.12
CA GLN A 18 21.92 13.93 -12.97
C GLN A 18 21.13 13.93 -14.29
N GLN A 19 21.82 14.01 -15.44
CA GLN A 19 21.21 14.01 -16.77
C GLN A 19 20.46 12.70 -17.11
N PRO A 20 21.01 11.49 -16.86
CA PRO A 20 20.29 10.23 -17.10
C PRO A 20 19.05 10.05 -16.23
N LEU A 21 19.10 10.48 -14.96
CA LEU A 21 17.98 10.35 -14.03
C LEU A 21 16.81 11.25 -14.42
N GLU A 22 17.09 12.51 -14.75
CA GLU A 22 16.07 13.46 -15.23
C GLU A 22 15.38 12.95 -16.49
N GLN A 23 16.16 12.42 -17.45
CA GLN A 23 15.60 11.82 -18.67
C GLN A 23 14.71 10.60 -18.36
N ALA A 24 15.14 9.72 -17.47
CA ALA A 24 14.36 8.55 -17.05
C ALA A 24 13.04 8.96 -16.38
N LEU A 25 13.08 9.97 -15.51
CA LEU A 25 11.91 10.51 -14.83
C LEU A 25 10.93 11.18 -15.81
N GLU A 26 11.43 11.88 -16.84
CA GLU A 26 10.57 12.49 -17.85
C GLU A 26 9.85 11.43 -18.70
N LEU A 27 10.55 10.39 -19.13
CA LEU A 27 9.93 9.24 -19.80
C LEU A 27 8.90 8.55 -18.91
N TYR A 28 9.18 8.43 -17.61
CA TYR A 28 8.23 7.87 -16.63
C TYR A 28 6.96 8.72 -16.52
N LYS A 29 7.07 10.05 -16.43
CA LYS A 29 5.94 10.98 -16.41
C LYS A 29 5.09 10.89 -17.68
N GLN A 30 5.73 10.68 -18.83
CA GLN A 30 5.08 10.43 -20.12
C GLN A 30 4.49 9.01 -20.25
N LYS A 31 4.53 8.19 -19.18
CA LYS A 31 4.09 6.78 -19.13
C LYS A 31 4.82 5.86 -20.12
N LYS A 32 5.99 6.27 -20.61
CA LYS A 32 6.88 5.46 -21.48
C LYS A 32 7.69 4.49 -20.62
N TYR A 33 7.00 3.63 -19.88
CA TYR A 33 7.59 2.83 -18.81
C TYR A 33 8.71 1.88 -19.26
N LEU A 34 8.61 1.30 -20.46
CA LEU A 34 9.67 0.43 -20.98
C LEU A 34 10.99 1.19 -21.21
N GLN A 35 10.91 2.40 -21.76
CA GLN A 35 12.08 3.24 -22.00
C GLN A 35 12.65 3.77 -20.67
N ALA A 36 11.77 4.25 -19.78
CA ALA A 36 12.17 4.70 -18.45
C ALA A 36 12.86 3.58 -17.65
N LYS A 37 12.28 2.36 -17.65
CA LYS A 37 12.86 1.17 -17.01
C LYS A 37 14.29 0.92 -17.45
N SER A 38 14.55 0.93 -18.76
CA SER A 38 15.91 0.69 -19.28
C SER A 38 16.90 1.73 -18.78
N LEU A 39 16.49 3.00 -18.66
CA LEU A 39 17.37 4.05 -18.13
C LEU A 39 17.59 3.89 -16.63
N PHE A 40 16.55 3.62 -15.84
CA PHE A 40 16.69 3.35 -14.40
C PHE A 40 17.59 2.14 -14.13
N GLU A 41 17.46 1.05 -14.89
CA GLU A 41 18.34 -0.12 -14.75
C GLU A 41 19.81 0.20 -15.10
N ASN A 42 20.05 1.09 -16.06
CA ASN A 42 21.40 1.55 -16.36
C ASN A 42 21.96 2.44 -15.25
N ILE A 43 21.14 3.31 -14.65
CA ILE A 43 21.52 4.10 -13.47
C ILE A 43 21.96 3.19 -12.34
N LEU A 44 21.23 2.09 -12.07
CA LEU A 44 21.59 1.14 -11.02
C LEU A 44 22.87 0.34 -11.28
N LYS A 45 23.38 0.31 -12.51
CA LYS A 45 24.71 -0.28 -12.80
C LYS A 45 25.85 0.60 -12.31
N THR A 46 25.65 1.92 -12.33
CA THR A 46 26.67 2.91 -11.91
C THR A 46 26.47 3.38 -10.46
N ASP A 47 25.22 3.44 -10.02
CA ASP A 47 24.80 3.84 -8.67
C ASP A 47 23.73 2.85 -8.18
N SER A 48 24.19 1.71 -7.66
CA SER A 48 23.30 0.62 -7.22
C SER A 48 22.44 0.98 -6.01
N LYS A 49 22.67 2.12 -5.37
CA LYS A 49 21.91 2.60 -4.20
C LYS A 49 21.03 3.80 -4.53
N ASN A 50 20.81 4.09 -5.82
CA ASN A 50 19.96 5.18 -6.23
C ASN A 50 18.49 4.93 -5.86
N ILE A 51 18.06 5.50 -4.73
CA ILE A 51 16.73 5.28 -4.15
C ILE A 51 15.60 5.66 -5.12
N GLU A 52 15.77 6.75 -5.89
CA GLU A 52 14.75 7.21 -6.83
C GLU A 52 14.58 6.23 -8.00
N ALA A 53 15.68 5.75 -8.58
CA ALA A 53 15.63 4.72 -9.61
C ALA A 53 15.03 3.40 -9.10
N ILE A 54 15.41 2.93 -7.90
CA ILE A 54 14.82 1.73 -7.27
C ILE A 54 13.31 1.93 -7.05
N THR A 55 12.90 3.09 -6.52
CA THR A 55 11.50 3.42 -6.29
C THR A 55 10.69 3.40 -7.59
N LYS A 56 11.20 4.03 -8.65
CA LYS A 56 10.51 4.07 -9.95
C LYS A 56 10.47 2.71 -10.63
N LEU A 57 11.51 1.89 -10.50
CA LEU A 57 11.48 0.51 -10.97
C LEU A 57 10.45 -0.34 -10.21
N GLY A 58 10.31 -0.14 -8.90
CA GLY A 58 9.24 -0.74 -8.09
C GLY A 58 7.84 -0.32 -8.56
N GLU A 59 7.61 0.97 -8.83
CA GLU A 59 6.34 1.48 -9.37
C GLU A 59 6.03 0.90 -10.76
N ILE A 60 7.03 0.79 -11.65
CA ILE A 60 6.89 0.16 -12.96
C ILE A 60 6.58 -1.33 -12.81
N ALA A 61 7.26 -2.03 -11.90
CA ALA A 61 7.01 -3.44 -11.62
C ALA A 61 5.57 -3.65 -11.12
N PHE A 62 5.07 -2.78 -10.25
CA PHE A 62 3.68 -2.77 -9.82
C PHE A 62 2.71 -2.56 -10.99
N TYR A 63 2.97 -1.58 -11.86
CA TYR A 63 2.14 -1.31 -13.04
C TYR A 63 1.99 -2.54 -13.95
N TYR A 64 3.08 -3.25 -14.19
CA TYR A 64 3.08 -4.50 -14.98
C TYR A 64 2.75 -5.75 -14.17
N GLN A 65 2.36 -5.61 -12.90
CA GLN A 65 2.04 -6.71 -12.00
C GLN A 65 3.17 -7.74 -11.86
N ASN A 66 4.42 -7.28 -12.00
CA ASN A 66 5.60 -8.12 -11.85
C ASN A 66 6.02 -8.17 -10.38
N TRP A 67 5.32 -9.02 -9.62
CA TRP A 67 5.43 -9.07 -8.17
C TRP A 67 6.81 -9.51 -7.66
N ASP A 68 7.54 -10.33 -8.43
CA ASP A 68 8.89 -10.74 -8.06
C ASP A 68 9.87 -9.56 -8.05
N TYR A 69 9.86 -8.74 -9.11
CA TYR A 69 10.68 -7.53 -9.14
C TYR A 69 10.19 -6.48 -8.14
N MET A 70 8.87 -6.34 -7.94
CA MET A 70 8.34 -5.41 -6.95
C MET A 70 8.81 -5.76 -5.53
N VAL A 71 8.80 -7.05 -5.16
CA VAL A 71 9.32 -7.53 -3.88
C VAL A 71 10.81 -7.24 -3.76
N ARG A 72 11.59 -7.54 -4.80
CA ARG A 72 13.03 -7.26 -4.82
C ARG A 72 13.34 -5.76 -4.59
N TYR A 73 12.69 -4.86 -5.33
CA TYR A 73 12.91 -3.43 -5.15
C TYR A 73 12.41 -2.93 -3.79
N GLY A 74 11.31 -3.49 -3.27
CA GLY A 74 10.85 -3.22 -1.91
C GLY A 74 11.85 -3.63 -0.84
N GLU A 75 12.48 -4.80 -0.99
CA GLU A 75 13.54 -5.32 -0.11
C GLU A 75 14.79 -4.42 -0.15
N GLU A 76 15.20 -3.99 -1.35
CA GLU A 76 16.29 -3.03 -1.52
C GLU A 76 15.97 -1.69 -0.79
N LEU A 77 14.73 -1.19 -0.89
CA LEU A 77 14.30 0.06 -0.24
C LEU A 77 14.31 -0.02 1.29
N VAL A 78 13.85 -1.11 1.89
CA VAL A 78 13.89 -1.28 3.36
C VAL A 78 15.31 -1.52 3.87
N THR A 79 16.20 -2.03 3.01
CA THR A 79 17.63 -2.17 3.33
C THR A 79 18.35 -0.82 3.31
N LEU A 80 18.04 0.05 2.34
CA LEU A 80 18.69 1.35 2.18
C LEU A 80 18.14 2.42 3.12
N GLU A 81 16.83 2.44 3.36
CA GLU A 81 16.17 3.41 4.24
C GLU A 81 15.29 2.68 5.29
N PRO A 82 15.88 1.94 6.24
CA PRO A 82 15.12 1.11 7.19
C PRO A 82 14.22 1.90 8.15
N GLN A 83 14.41 3.21 8.26
CA GLN A 83 13.61 4.11 9.12
C GLN A 83 12.49 4.83 8.37
N LYS A 84 12.18 4.43 7.13
CA LYS A 84 11.13 5.02 6.32
C LYS A 84 9.91 4.09 6.26
N ALA A 85 8.85 4.47 6.96
CA ALA A 85 7.63 3.67 7.10
C ALA A 85 7.03 3.27 5.73
N ASP A 86 7.01 4.21 4.78
CA ASP A 86 6.55 3.99 3.40
C ASP A 86 7.28 2.86 2.67
N ASN A 87 8.58 2.67 2.93
CA ASN A 87 9.34 1.62 2.26
C ASN A 87 8.93 0.23 2.79
N TRP A 88 8.74 0.11 4.10
CA TRP A 88 8.18 -1.10 4.71
C TRP A 88 6.76 -1.38 4.24
N PHE A 89 5.94 -0.32 4.08
CA PHE A 89 4.58 -0.47 3.59
C PHE A 89 4.54 -0.95 2.14
N LYS A 90 5.38 -0.38 1.27
CA LYS A 90 5.55 -0.83 -0.11
C LYS A 90 6.05 -2.27 -0.18
N TYR A 91 7.02 -2.65 0.65
CA TYR A 91 7.54 -4.00 0.71
C TYR A 91 6.48 -5.02 1.16
N GLY A 92 5.78 -4.75 2.26
CA GLY A 92 4.66 -5.58 2.73
C GLY A 92 3.54 -5.69 1.69
N SER A 93 3.22 -4.59 1.01
CA SER A 93 2.23 -4.59 -0.08
C SER A 93 2.68 -5.43 -1.28
N ALA A 94 3.97 -5.36 -1.66
CA ALA A 94 4.53 -6.18 -2.72
C ALA A 94 4.45 -7.69 -2.37
N LEU A 95 4.82 -8.05 -1.15
CA LEU A 95 4.73 -9.42 -0.64
C LEU A 95 3.28 -9.91 -0.62
N ALA A 96 2.34 -9.09 -0.14
CA ALA A 96 0.92 -9.44 -0.10
C ALA A 96 0.36 -9.66 -1.51
N MET A 97 0.70 -8.80 -2.47
CA MET A 97 0.30 -8.97 -3.87
C MET A 97 0.92 -10.22 -4.50
N LYS A 98 2.20 -10.50 -4.23
CA LYS A 98 2.84 -11.75 -4.67
C LYS A 98 2.15 -12.98 -4.06
N ALA A 99 1.87 -12.96 -2.76
CA ALA A 99 1.18 -14.06 -2.08
C ALA A 99 -0.20 -14.32 -2.69
N LYS A 100 -1.01 -13.26 -2.88
CA LYS A 100 -2.35 -13.33 -3.49
C LYS A 100 -2.35 -13.90 -4.91
N ASN A 101 -1.28 -13.67 -5.67
CA ASN A 101 -1.12 -14.14 -7.05
C ASN A 101 -0.27 -15.42 -7.15
N SER A 102 0.02 -16.08 -6.02
CA SER A 102 0.77 -17.33 -5.97
C SER A 102 -0.11 -18.49 -5.52
N ASN A 103 0.43 -19.72 -5.58
CA ASN A 103 -0.27 -20.87 -5.00
C ASN A 103 -0.27 -20.79 -3.46
N LYS A 104 -1.23 -21.49 -2.84
CA LYS A 104 -1.44 -21.45 -1.38
C LYS A 104 -0.18 -21.79 -0.56
N LEU A 105 0.66 -22.71 -1.03
CA LEU A 105 1.88 -23.11 -0.32
C LEU A 105 2.90 -21.96 -0.28
N LYS A 106 3.12 -21.29 -1.42
CA LYS A 106 3.99 -20.11 -1.50
C LYS A 106 3.43 -18.95 -0.68
N ALA A 107 2.12 -18.68 -0.80
CA ALA A 107 1.46 -17.65 -0.02
C ALA A 107 1.64 -17.88 1.48
N PHE A 108 1.51 -19.12 1.93
CA PHE A 108 1.67 -19.51 3.33
C PHE A 108 3.06 -19.16 3.87
N THR A 109 4.13 -19.41 3.11
CA THR A 109 5.50 -19.08 3.54
C THR A 109 5.77 -17.58 3.68
N MET A 110 4.92 -16.73 3.11
CA MET A 110 5.11 -15.27 3.09
C MET A 110 4.34 -14.54 4.19
N ILE A 111 3.38 -15.20 4.85
CA ILE A 111 2.48 -14.57 5.84
C ILE A 111 3.25 -13.83 6.93
N GLY A 112 4.25 -14.48 7.53
CA GLY A 112 5.04 -13.88 8.61
C GLY A 112 5.79 -12.63 8.16
N THR A 113 6.41 -12.66 6.97
CA THR A 113 7.14 -11.51 6.43
C THR A 113 6.20 -10.36 6.05
N ILE A 114 5.00 -10.67 5.57
CA ILE A 114 3.96 -9.67 5.28
C ILE A 114 3.52 -8.97 6.58
N GLU A 115 3.21 -9.75 7.61
CA GLU A 115 2.81 -9.22 8.92
C GLU A 115 3.92 -8.35 9.52
N GLU A 116 5.17 -8.85 9.52
CA GLU A 116 6.31 -8.11 10.02
C GLU A 116 6.51 -6.78 9.30
N ALA A 117 6.42 -6.75 7.97
CA ALA A 117 6.60 -5.52 7.20
C ALA A 117 5.57 -4.45 7.60
N PHE A 118 4.30 -4.81 7.76
CA PHE A 118 3.27 -3.85 8.20
C PHE A 118 3.43 -3.45 9.67
N ILE A 119 3.83 -4.37 10.56
CA ILE A 119 4.16 -4.04 11.95
C ILE A 119 5.35 -3.07 12.00
N LYS A 120 6.37 -3.25 11.16
CA LYS A 120 7.51 -2.32 11.06
C LYS A 120 7.06 -0.94 10.58
N THR A 121 6.16 -0.87 9.60
CA THR A 121 5.52 0.41 9.21
C THR A 121 4.87 1.09 10.42
N LEU A 122 4.07 0.38 11.21
CA LEU A 122 3.40 0.95 12.38
C LEU A 122 4.35 1.26 13.56
N THR A 123 5.49 0.56 13.64
CA THR A 123 6.52 0.86 14.63
C THR A 123 7.17 2.23 14.35
N ILE A 124 7.38 2.55 13.07
CA ILE A 124 7.99 3.81 12.62
C ILE A 124 6.93 4.92 12.57
N GLU A 125 5.75 4.61 12.05
CA GLU A 125 4.63 5.54 11.90
C GLU A 125 3.32 4.94 12.47
N PRO A 126 3.07 5.12 13.78
CA PRO A 126 1.93 4.50 14.47
C PRO A 126 0.54 4.94 13.98
N LYS A 127 0.45 5.98 13.15
CA LYS A 127 -0.83 6.47 12.59
C LYS A 127 -0.95 6.19 11.09
N HIS A 128 -0.11 5.32 10.54
CA HIS A 128 -0.13 4.99 9.11
C HIS A 128 -1.40 4.21 8.75
N ILE A 129 -2.36 4.89 8.10
CA ILE A 129 -3.70 4.37 7.80
C ILE A 129 -3.64 3.08 6.97
N GLY A 130 -2.81 3.06 5.93
CA GLY A 130 -2.72 1.92 5.02
C GLY A 130 -2.23 0.63 5.68
N ALA A 131 -1.35 0.74 6.68
CA ALA A 131 -0.78 -0.42 7.36
C ALA A 131 -1.77 -1.02 8.38
N HIS A 132 -2.57 -0.18 9.04
CA HIS A 132 -3.71 -0.67 9.83
C HIS A 132 -4.68 -1.45 8.94
N TRP A 133 -5.10 -0.87 7.81
CA TRP A 133 -5.96 -1.55 6.85
C TRP A 133 -5.38 -2.88 6.35
N ALA A 134 -4.09 -2.92 6.03
CA ALA A 134 -3.44 -4.13 5.57
C ALA A 134 -3.43 -5.24 6.63
N LEU A 135 -3.15 -4.90 7.90
CA LEU A 135 -3.22 -5.85 9.01
C LEU A 135 -4.65 -6.31 9.31
N ILE A 136 -5.64 -5.41 9.22
CA ILE A 136 -7.06 -5.75 9.35
C ILE A 136 -7.48 -6.78 8.31
N ILE A 137 -7.11 -6.56 7.05
CA ILE A 137 -7.39 -7.50 5.95
C ILE A 137 -6.68 -8.83 6.20
N LEU A 138 -5.39 -8.79 6.54
CA LEU A 138 -4.59 -9.98 6.81
C LEU A 138 -5.23 -10.84 7.91
N TYR A 139 -5.58 -10.26 9.05
CA TYR A 139 -6.19 -11.02 10.15
C TYR A 139 -7.61 -11.48 9.85
N CYS A 140 -8.37 -10.80 8.98
CA CYS A 140 -9.66 -11.33 8.52
C CYS A 140 -9.49 -12.57 7.62
N GLU A 141 -8.45 -12.61 6.79
CA GLU A 141 -8.21 -13.71 5.84
C GLU A 141 -7.51 -14.92 6.47
N LEU A 142 -6.73 -14.72 7.53
CA LEU A 142 -6.01 -15.80 8.20
C LEU A 142 -6.92 -16.65 9.10
N PRO A 143 -6.79 -17.99 9.06
CA PRO A 143 -7.37 -18.86 10.08
C PRO A 143 -6.92 -18.49 11.50
N LYS A 144 -7.79 -18.75 12.48
CA LYS A 144 -7.49 -18.48 13.92
C LYS A 144 -6.20 -19.13 14.41
N PHE A 145 -5.90 -20.36 13.99
CA PHE A 145 -4.68 -21.06 14.40
C PHE A 145 -3.39 -20.47 13.82
N LEU A 146 -3.49 -19.59 12.82
CA LEU A 146 -2.37 -18.80 12.27
C LEU A 146 -2.35 -17.38 12.82
N GLY A 147 -3.08 -17.10 13.90
CA GLY A 147 -3.12 -15.77 14.52
C GLY A 147 -4.05 -14.77 13.83
N GLY A 148 -4.92 -15.23 12.93
CA GLY A 148 -6.02 -14.43 12.39
C GLY A 148 -7.24 -14.39 13.30
N GLY A 149 -8.26 -13.64 12.90
CA GLY A 149 -9.54 -13.55 13.58
C GLY A 149 -10.05 -12.12 13.74
N GLN A 150 -11.36 -12.05 14.03
CA GLN A 150 -12.10 -10.80 14.20
C GLN A 150 -11.53 -9.92 15.32
N GLU A 151 -11.14 -10.51 16.44
CA GLU A 151 -10.64 -9.80 17.63
C GLU A 151 -9.41 -8.97 17.30
N LYS A 152 -8.36 -9.63 16.75
CA LYS A 152 -7.11 -8.96 16.37
C LYS A 152 -7.32 -7.91 15.28
N ALA A 153 -8.16 -8.19 14.27
CA ALA A 153 -8.52 -7.19 13.27
C ALA A 153 -9.23 -5.97 13.89
N SER A 154 -10.07 -6.19 14.90
CA SER A 154 -10.85 -5.12 15.56
C SER A 154 -9.97 -4.18 16.39
N GLU A 155 -8.81 -4.63 16.87
CA GLU A 155 -7.83 -3.79 17.58
C GLU A 155 -7.30 -2.68 16.66
N TYR A 156 -6.80 -3.04 15.47
CA TYR A 156 -6.32 -2.06 14.49
C TYR A 156 -7.42 -1.15 13.97
N ALA A 157 -8.65 -1.65 13.82
CA ALA A 157 -9.79 -0.82 13.45
C ALA A 157 -10.14 0.19 14.55
N LYS A 158 -10.01 -0.18 15.83
CA LYS A 158 -10.19 0.73 16.97
C LYS A 158 -9.12 1.81 16.99
N ASP A 159 -7.87 1.46 16.70
CA ASP A 159 -6.79 2.44 16.58
C ASP A 159 -7.08 3.44 15.46
N LEU A 160 -7.50 2.97 14.28
CA LEU A 160 -7.95 3.84 13.18
C LEU A 160 -9.06 4.79 13.64
N ILE A 161 -10.06 4.35 14.41
CA ILE A 161 -11.14 5.24 14.87
C ILE A 161 -10.58 6.45 15.65
N SER A 162 -9.47 6.29 16.37
CA SER A 162 -8.90 7.36 17.20
C SER A 162 -8.25 8.51 16.41
N PHE A 163 -7.78 8.26 15.17
CA PHE A 163 -7.06 9.25 14.37
C PHE A 163 -7.55 9.40 12.92
N SER A 164 -8.26 8.42 12.38
CA SER A 164 -9.02 8.48 11.12
C SER A 164 -10.39 7.80 11.29
N PRO A 165 -11.38 8.50 11.88
CA PRO A 165 -12.67 7.90 12.22
C PRO A 165 -13.43 7.30 11.03
N VAL A 166 -13.37 7.93 9.85
CA VAL A 166 -14.03 7.40 8.64
C VAL A 166 -13.40 6.06 8.26
N ASP A 167 -12.07 5.96 8.21
CA ASP A 167 -11.37 4.70 7.94
C ASP A 167 -11.66 3.64 9.01
N GLY A 168 -11.64 4.03 10.28
CA GLY A 168 -11.94 3.11 11.38
C GLY A 168 -13.36 2.54 11.32
N TYR A 169 -14.36 3.36 11.00
CA TYR A 169 -15.74 2.89 10.81
C TYR A 169 -15.90 2.04 9.55
N LEU A 170 -15.24 2.40 8.45
CA LEU A 170 -15.19 1.55 7.26
C LEU A 170 -14.55 0.19 7.57
N ALA A 171 -13.48 0.17 8.36
CA ALA A 171 -12.78 -1.04 8.75
C ALA A 171 -13.62 -1.94 9.66
N GLN A 172 -14.31 -1.37 10.65
CA GLN A 172 -15.29 -2.10 11.47
C GLN A 172 -16.41 -2.70 10.62
N GLY A 173 -16.92 -1.93 9.65
CA GLY A 173 -17.89 -2.40 8.67
C GLY A 173 -17.36 -3.57 7.84
N TYR A 174 -16.12 -3.46 7.34
CA TYR A 174 -15.44 -4.51 6.59
C TYR A 174 -15.29 -5.79 7.41
N ILE A 175 -14.74 -5.70 8.63
CA ILE A 175 -14.59 -6.83 9.55
C ILE A 175 -15.94 -7.50 9.77
N ALA A 176 -16.99 -6.72 10.09
CA ALA A 176 -18.32 -7.27 10.31
C ALA A 176 -18.89 -7.98 9.07
N VAL A 177 -18.58 -7.52 7.84
CA VAL A 177 -18.94 -8.25 6.61
C VAL A 177 -18.18 -9.57 6.49
N GLN A 178 -16.88 -9.61 6.79
CA GLN A 178 -16.07 -10.83 6.70
C GLN A 178 -16.53 -11.94 7.66
N PHE A 179 -17.13 -11.56 8.79
CA PHE A 179 -17.65 -12.48 9.80
C PHE A 179 -19.19 -12.55 9.81
N ASP A 180 -19.84 -12.21 8.69
CA ASP A 180 -21.29 -12.29 8.46
C ASP A 180 -22.18 -11.55 9.48
N ALA A 181 -21.62 -10.60 10.23
CA ALA A 181 -22.29 -9.78 11.23
C ALA A 181 -22.98 -8.55 10.60
N TYR A 182 -23.87 -8.76 9.63
CA TYR A 182 -24.37 -7.68 8.75
C TYR A 182 -25.13 -6.55 9.47
N LYS A 183 -25.78 -6.83 10.62
CA LYS A 183 -26.39 -5.77 11.46
C LYS A 183 -25.33 -4.81 12.01
N SER A 184 -24.20 -5.36 12.47
CA SER A 184 -23.05 -4.57 12.94
C SER A 184 -22.40 -3.85 11.75
N ALA A 185 -22.26 -4.52 10.61
CA ALA A 185 -21.72 -3.91 9.41
C ALA A 185 -22.53 -2.68 8.97
N GLU A 186 -23.87 -2.80 8.95
CA GLU A 186 -24.76 -1.68 8.62
C GLU A 186 -24.57 -0.50 9.57
N PHE A 187 -24.48 -0.78 10.89
CA PHE A 187 -24.26 0.26 11.90
C PHE A 187 -22.97 1.04 11.66
N TRP A 188 -21.85 0.35 11.44
CA TRP A 188 -20.55 0.99 11.24
C TRP A 188 -20.46 1.70 9.89
N LEU A 189 -20.95 1.10 8.81
CA LEU A 189 -20.95 1.72 7.48
C LEU A 189 -21.87 2.95 7.41
N LYS A 190 -22.97 2.98 8.17
CA LYS A 190 -23.79 4.19 8.35
C LYS A 190 -23.01 5.30 9.04
N LYS A 191 -22.25 5.01 10.11
CA LYS A 191 -21.40 6.01 10.76
C LYS A 191 -20.32 6.55 9.81
N ALA A 192 -19.68 5.67 9.05
CA ALA A 192 -18.71 6.07 8.03
C ALA A 192 -19.34 6.98 6.97
N TYR A 193 -20.52 6.63 6.46
CA TYR A 193 -21.25 7.42 5.47
C TYR A 193 -21.69 8.78 6.00
N GLN A 194 -22.24 8.84 7.21
CA GLN A 194 -22.68 10.09 7.84
C GLN A 194 -21.52 11.06 8.07
N LEU A 195 -20.35 10.55 8.47
CA LEU A 195 -19.19 11.39 8.75
C LEU A 195 -18.43 11.80 7.48
N GLY A 196 -18.23 10.85 6.55
CA GLY A 196 -17.39 11.07 5.37
C GLY A 196 -18.12 11.57 4.13
N HIS A 197 -19.40 11.20 3.97
CA HIS A 197 -20.26 11.55 2.83
C HIS A 197 -19.56 11.52 1.46
N SER A 198 -18.77 10.48 1.20
CA SER A 198 -17.94 10.34 0.00
C SER A 198 -18.44 9.19 -0.86
N LYS A 199 -17.97 9.14 -2.12
CA LYS A 199 -18.25 8.03 -3.03
C LYS A 199 -17.88 6.68 -2.41
N ILE A 200 -16.75 6.60 -1.69
CA ILE A 200 -16.28 5.36 -1.07
C ILE A 200 -17.22 4.93 0.06
N THR A 201 -17.60 5.84 0.95
CA THR A 201 -18.48 5.49 2.08
C THR A 201 -19.89 5.14 1.62
N PHE A 202 -20.37 5.81 0.57
CA PHE A 202 -21.59 5.44 -0.14
C PHE A 202 -21.50 4.02 -0.74
N GLU A 203 -20.47 3.75 -1.54
CA GLU A 203 -20.31 2.47 -2.25
C GLU A 203 -20.26 1.29 -1.29
N LYS A 204 -19.56 1.41 -0.16
CA LYS A 204 -19.49 0.33 0.84
C LYS A 204 -20.83 0.04 1.50
N LEU A 205 -21.59 1.08 1.90
CA LEU A 205 -22.90 0.89 2.49
C LEU A 205 -23.93 0.38 1.46
N TYR A 206 -23.85 0.88 0.23
CA TYR A 206 -24.69 0.43 -0.88
C TYR A 206 -24.42 -1.04 -1.24
N ASP A 207 -23.15 -1.45 -1.33
CA ASP A 207 -22.74 -2.84 -1.57
C ASP A 207 -23.29 -3.78 -0.49
N LEU A 208 -23.22 -3.38 0.79
CA LEU A 208 -23.85 -4.14 1.88
C LEU A 208 -25.34 -4.36 1.62
N TYR A 209 -26.08 -3.31 1.25
CA TYR A 209 -27.52 -3.43 1.01
C TYR A 209 -27.88 -4.28 -0.20
N VAL A 210 -27.15 -4.15 -1.29
CA VAL A 210 -27.46 -4.89 -2.53
C VAL A 210 -27.00 -6.33 -2.43
N ASN A 211 -25.76 -6.57 -1.97
CA ASN A 211 -25.09 -7.85 -2.14
C ASN A 211 -25.09 -8.74 -0.89
N LYS A 212 -25.16 -8.16 0.31
CA LYS A 212 -25.13 -8.93 1.57
C LYS A 212 -26.50 -9.04 2.22
N ILE A 213 -27.16 -7.90 2.46
CA ILE A 213 -28.47 -7.85 3.13
C ILE A 213 -29.63 -8.07 2.13
N LYS A 214 -29.44 -7.69 0.86
CA LYS A 214 -30.46 -7.71 -0.21
C LYS A 214 -31.69 -6.86 0.09
N ASP A 215 -31.49 -5.73 0.77
CA ASP A 215 -32.53 -4.72 1.03
C ASP A 215 -32.47 -3.62 -0.04
N TYR A 216 -33.11 -3.89 -1.18
CA TYR A 216 -33.11 -2.97 -2.33
C TYR A 216 -33.83 -1.65 -2.04
N LYS A 217 -34.75 -1.61 -1.06
CA LYS A 217 -35.43 -0.38 -0.66
C LYS A 217 -34.46 0.57 0.02
N LYS A 218 -33.67 0.07 0.99
CA LYS A 218 -32.59 0.86 1.62
C LYS A 218 -31.52 1.29 0.61
N ALA A 219 -31.16 0.41 -0.32
CA ALA A 219 -30.19 0.74 -1.37
C ALA A 219 -30.66 1.92 -2.24
N GLU A 220 -31.92 1.89 -2.69
CA GLU A 220 -32.48 2.96 -3.52
C GLU A 220 -32.65 4.27 -2.73
N GLN A 221 -33.07 4.19 -1.48
CA GLN A 221 -33.11 5.35 -0.59
C GLN A 221 -31.73 6.00 -0.45
N LEU A 222 -30.70 5.20 -0.12
CA LEU A 222 -29.33 5.70 0.01
C LEU A 222 -28.82 6.36 -1.27
N LYS A 223 -29.13 5.78 -2.43
CA LYS A 223 -28.76 6.32 -3.75
C LYS A 223 -29.43 7.66 -4.04
N ASN A 224 -30.69 7.83 -3.64
CA ASN A 224 -31.40 9.09 -3.78
C ASN A 224 -30.87 10.16 -2.83
N ASP A 225 -30.52 9.77 -1.61
CA ASP A 225 -29.94 10.67 -0.61
C ASP A 225 -28.53 11.15 -0.99
N PHE A 226 -27.73 10.30 -1.64
CA PHE A 226 -26.37 10.66 -2.08
C PHE A 226 -26.33 11.57 -3.32
N LYS A 227 -27.40 11.61 -4.12
CA LYS A 227 -27.49 12.43 -5.33
C LYS A 227 -27.93 13.87 -5.06
N LYS A 228 -28.46 14.14 -3.88
CA LYS A 228 -28.91 15.47 -3.45
C LYS A 228 -27.73 16.26 -2.90
#